data_AF-A0A956KEX4-F1
#
_entry.id   AF-A0A956KEX4-F1
#
_cell.length_a   1.000
_cell.length_b   1.000
_cell.length_c   1.000
_cell.angle_alpha   90.00
_cell.angle_beta   90.00
_cell.angle_gamma   90.00
#
_symmetry.space_group_name_H-M   'P 1'
#
loop_
_entity.id
_entity.type
_entity.pdbx_description
1 polymer ?
#
loop_
_entity_poly.entity_id
_entity_poly.type
_entity_poly.pdbx_seq_one_letter_code
_entity_poly.pdbx_strand_id
1 'polypeptide(L)'
;MGTTNGGSGISVSSTQGSTSLTTDGSSSTTGMKFDLPDVTGGTNSCAGDGKCNLVDLLFVIDNSGTMGEEQINLAVNFPNLITKIKNLQDANGMMINPDVQIMVTTTDFGHPLCDPFQKPGYSPAKGSPITTMCTDRLERFTGLTGQVSIPEACTNFCTAPTAPTDPYIHFNLTSTNVPGDDVAMALSCIGPQGIDGCGMEAPLESMLQALNPSKPWNDGTTGKFLRDGALLAIVLLTDEADCSVLAPTGYDYFDPNATDPNITQYWTMNPETMAKDTPTSAVCWLAGTNCVDGNLDGIYETCSSADNGVLHDIHDRYINYLQNDLIGAQDKDVVMLGILGVPEVTAHNPEPPYEPIAGGVQALVYRDWSPADIIPGDPDSAPKKQYLFGIGPGCTGQDGMGGYTGQAIPPVRIKEVCESLNVADDPNTPFNEAQVRCCIESICSADFSPAIDCLSGLLQNTLPPVG
;
A
#
# COMPACT_ATOMS: atom_id res chain seq x y z
N MET A 1 -71.06 -21.69 34.47
CA MET A 1 -71.11 -22.97 35.21
C MET A 1 -69.78 -23.12 35.95
N GLY A 2 -69.84 -23.20 37.29
CA GLY A 2 -68.79 -23.69 38.22
C GLY A 2 -67.52 -22.83 38.33
N THR A 3 -67.37 -21.87 39.27
CA THR A 3 -66.99 -22.01 40.71
C THR A 3 -65.56 -22.59 40.89
N THR A 4 -64.59 -21.98 41.59
CA THR A 4 -64.60 -21.25 42.89
C THR A 4 -63.27 -20.51 43.18
N ASN A 5 -63.39 -19.29 43.76
CA ASN A 5 -62.79 -18.70 44.99
C ASN A 5 -61.30 -18.86 45.34
N GLY A 6 -60.62 -17.87 45.96
CA GLY A 6 -61.03 -16.62 46.64
C GLY A 6 -59.86 -15.62 46.71
N GLY A 7 -60.03 -14.30 46.87
CA GLY A 7 -60.68 -13.56 47.97
C GLY A 7 -59.62 -13.28 49.05
N SER A 8 -59.37 -12.09 49.60
CA SER A 8 -60.04 -10.79 49.64
C SER A 8 -59.14 -9.76 50.35
N GLY A 9 -59.48 -8.46 50.24
CA GLY A 9 -59.21 -7.45 51.28
C GLY A 9 -58.42 -6.24 50.76
N ILE A 10 -59.06 -5.20 50.20
CA ILE A 10 -59.76 -4.06 50.85
C ILE A 10 -58.82 -2.98 51.42
N SER A 11 -59.12 -1.77 50.94
CA SER A 11 -58.57 -0.43 51.15
C SER A 11 -58.64 0.12 52.58
N VAL A 12 -57.99 1.27 52.82
CA VAL A 12 -58.61 2.57 53.26
C VAL A 12 -57.56 3.56 53.81
N SER A 13 -57.63 4.82 53.35
CA SER A 13 -57.30 6.14 53.96
C SER A 13 -55.99 6.38 54.75
N SER A 14 -55.49 7.59 54.97
CA SER A 14 -55.67 8.96 54.46
C SER A 14 -54.67 9.85 55.21
N THR A 15 -54.43 11.05 54.66
CA THR A 15 -54.10 12.33 55.36
C THR A 15 -52.71 12.57 55.98
N GLN A 16 -52.08 13.61 55.41
CA GLN A 16 -51.45 14.79 56.03
C GLN A 16 -50.30 14.62 57.04
N GLY A 17 -49.23 15.38 56.80
CA GLY A 17 -48.33 15.82 57.87
C GLY A 17 -46.94 16.23 57.40
N SER A 18 -46.75 17.54 57.21
CA SER A 18 -45.48 18.26 57.12
C SER A 18 -44.44 17.77 58.16
N THR A 19 -43.14 17.81 57.83
CA THR A 19 -42.11 18.76 58.37
C THR A 19 -40.69 18.16 58.36
N SER A 20 -39.80 18.79 57.57
CA SER A 20 -38.38 19.16 57.77
C SER A 20 -37.40 18.42 58.71
N LEU A 21 -36.13 18.37 58.24
CA LEU A 21 -34.82 18.17 58.94
C LEU A 21 -34.53 16.72 59.40
N THR A 22 -33.36 16.08 59.28
CA THR A 22 -31.96 16.49 59.03
C THR A 22 -31.08 15.24 58.85
N THR A 23 -29.99 15.39 58.09
CA THR A 23 -28.65 14.76 58.21
C THR A 23 -28.45 13.25 58.45
N ASP A 24 -27.78 12.67 57.44
CA ASP A 24 -26.51 11.94 57.52
C ASP A 24 -26.49 10.46 57.96
N GLY A 25 -25.68 9.66 57.27
CA GLY A 25 -25.33 8.30 57.69
C GLY A 25 -25.56 7.18 56.68
N SER A 26 -24.55 6.97 55.83
CA SER A 26 -24.23 5.75 55.07
C SER A 26 -24.80 4.41 55.59
N SER A 27 -25.41 3.63 54.68
CA SER A 27 -25.25 2.17 54.67
C SER A 27 -25.66 1.59 53.31
N SER A 28 -24.69 0.94 52.68
CA SER A 28 -24.80 0.16 51.45
C SER A 28 -25.73 -1.04 51.60
N THR A 29 -26.72 -1.18 50.72
CA THR A 29 -27.16 -2.50 50.26
C THR A 29 -27.43 -2.48 48.76
N THR A 30 -26.80 -3.45 48.12
CA THR A 30 -26.76 -3.78 46.70
C THR A 30 -28.15 -4.05 46.14
N GLY A 31 -28.59 -3.21 45.20
CA GLY A 31 -29.69 -3.47 44.29
C GLY A 31 -29.20 -3.24 42.87
N MET A 32 -29.18 -4.31 42.07
CA MET A 32 -28.75 -4.34 40.68
C MET A 32 -29.43 -3.21 39.88
N LYS A 33 -28.64 -2.25 39.40
CA LYS A 33 -29.06 -1.36 38.32
C LYS A 33 -28.75 -2.05 37.02
N PHE A 34 -29.80 -2.32 36.27
CA PHE A 34 -29.76 -2.79 34.89
C PHE A 34 -29.47 -1.56 34.02
N ASP A 35 -28.21 -1.14 33.99
CA ASP A 35 -27.75 -0.07 33.11
C ASP A 35 -27.53 -0.69 31.72
N LEU A 36 -28.33 -0.25 30.75
CA LEU A 36 -28.08 -0.51 29.33
C LEU A 36 -26.71 0.11 28.99
N PRO A 37 -25.82 -0.59 28.25
CA PRO A 37 -24.62 0.05 27.75
C PRO A 37 -25.06 1.20 26.84
N ASP A 38 -24.57 2.38 27.19
CA ASP A 38 -24.61 3.55 26.32
C ASP A 38 -23.91 3.16 25.02
N VAL A 39 -24.70 3.04 23.94
CA VAL A 39 -24.16 2.90 22.58
C VAL A 39 -23.77 4.30 22.14
N THR A 40 -22.78 4.87 22.81
CA THR A 40 -21.89 5.84 22.17
C THR A 40 -20.91 5.02 21.38
N GLY A 41 -21.14 4.94 20.06
CA GLY A 41 -20.08 4.58 19.13
C GLY A 41 -18.82 5.36 19.51
N GLY A 42 -17.69 4.67 19.53
CA GLY A 42 -16.42 5.21 20.00
C GLY A 42 -16.09 6.52 19.30
N THR A 43 -16.43 7.63 19.93
CA THR A 43 -15.81 8.91 19.66
C THR A 43 -14.42 8.79 20.26
N ASN A 44 -13.46 8.38 19.43
CA ASN A 44 -12.03 8.57 19.72
C ASN A 44 -11.74 10.07 19.76
N SER A 45 -12.22 10.75 20.81
CA SER A 45 -11.83 12.12 21.16
C SER A 45 -10.43 12.03 21.77
N CYS A 46 -9.51 12.76 21.15
CA CYS A 46 -8.09 12.73 21.46
C CYS A 46 -7.83 13.35 22.84
N ALA A 47 -7.66 12.52 23.85
CA ALA A 47 -7.30 12.96 25.19
C ALA A 47 -5.82 13.44 25.26
N GLY A 48 -5.50 14.60 24.68
CA GLY A 48 -4.41 15.51 25.06
C GLY A 48 -2.98 14.98 25.27
N ASP A 49 -2.66 13.73 24.93
CA ASP A 49 -1.36 13.08 25.20
C ASP A 49 -0.40 13.08 24.00
N GLY A 50 -0.84 13.62 22.85
CA GLY A 50 -0.03 13.73 21.63
C GLY A 50 0.15 12.41 20.88
N LYS A 51 -0.65 11.37 21.18
CA LYS A 51 -0.58 10.08 20.48
C LYS A 51 -1.65 9.87 19.41
N CYS A 52 -2.59 10.79 19.26
CA CYS A 52 -3.72 10.64 18.35
C CYS A 52 -3.50 11.23 16.94
N ASN A 53 -2.29 11.73 16.67
CA ASN A 53 -1.90 12.35 15.40
C ASN A 53 -0.62 11.72 14.82
N LEU A 54 -0.28 10.50 15.27
CA LEU A 54 0.91 9.79 14.79
C LEU A 54 0.61 9.16 13.42
N VAL A 55 1.47 9.40 12.44
CA VAL A 55 1.37 8.83 11.08
C VAL A 55 2.69 8.19 10.69
N ASP A 56 2.67 6.91 10.35
CA ASP A 56 3.80 6.18 9.79
C ASP A 56 3.53 5.93 8.31
N LEU A 57 4.35 6.51 7.43
CA LEU A 57 4.22 6.44 5.98
C LEU A 57 5.35 5.60 5.39
N LEU A 58 5.02 4.47 4.78
CA LEU A 58 5.97 3.57 4.15
C LEU A 58 5.90 3.72 2.62
N PHE A 59 7.01 4.08 1.98
CA PHE A 59 7.18 3.99 0.54
C PHE A 59 7.97 2.74 0.18
N VAL A 60 7.39 1.87 -0.64
CA VAL A 60 8.08 0.75 -1.29
C VAL A 60 8.11 1.07 -2.78
N ILE A 61 9.29 1.44 -3.27
CA ILE A 61 9.47 1.99 -4.61
C ILE A 61 10.22 0.99 -5.47
N ASP A 62 9.64 0.70 -6.62
CA ASP A 62 10.28 -0.11 -7.65
C ASP A 62 11.52 0.58 -8.22
N ASN A 63 12.62 -0.17 -8.17
CA ASN A 63 13.93 0.28 -8.62
C ASN A 63 14.45 -0.56 -9.79
N SER A 64 13.56 -1.23 -10.52
CA SER A 64 13.86 -1.91 -11.78
C SER A 64 14.24 -0.94 -12.90
N GLY A 65 14.72 -1.48 -14.01
CA GLY A 65 15.25 -0.71 -15.15
C GLY A 65 14.23 0.16 -15.88
N THR A 66 12.94 -0.13 -15.76
CA THR A 66 11.84 0.53 -16.49
C THR A 66 11.28 1.74 -15.74
N MET A 67 11.48 1.81 -14.42
CA MET A 67 10.94 2.82 -13.50
C MET A 67 11.51 4.24 -13.64
N GLY A 68 12.19 4.55 -14.73
CA GLY A 68 12.97 5.78 -14.85
C GLY A 68 12.11 7.04 -14.87
N GLU A 69 11.11 7.08 -15.75
CA GLU A 69 10.20 8.22 -15.89
C GLU A 69 9.25 8.32 -14.69
N GLU A 70 8.81 7.18 -14.16
CA GLU A 70 7.92 7.06 -13.01
C GLU A 70 8.58 7.64 -11.75
N GLN A 71 9.88 7.38 -11.53
CA GLN A 71 10.61 7.98 -10.41
C GLN A 71 10.82 9.49 -10.59
N ILE A 72 10.93 10.01 -11.82
CA ILE A 72 10.93 11.47 -12.07
C ILE A 72 9.56 12.05 -11.67
N ASN A 73 8.47 11.46 -12.13
CA ASN A 73 7.11 11.92 -11.84
C ASN A 73 6.80 11.87 -10.34
N LEU A 74 7.29 10.85 -9.64
CA LEU A 74 7.22 10.76 -8.19
C LEU A 74 8.02 11.88 -7.51
N ALA A 75 9.27 12.09 -7.95
CA ALA A 75 10.16 13.08 -7.37
C ALA A 75 9.62 14.51 -7.45
N VAL A 76 8.97 14.86 -8.56
CA VAL A 76 8.28 16.16 -8.75
C VAL A 76 7.19 16.38 -7.69
N ASN A 77 6.55 15.32 -7.21
CA ASN A 77 5.37 15.38 -6.36
C ASN A 77 5.67 15.37 -4.85
N PHE A 78 6.89 15.02 -4.42
CA PHE A 78 7.23 14.98 -2.99
C PHE A 78 7.04 16.31 -2.24
N PRO A 79 7.40 17.49 -2.79
CA PRO A 79 7.13 18.76 -2.10
C PRO A 79 5.63 19.02 -1.86
N ASN A 80 4.79 18.66 -2.83
CA ASN A 80 3.33 18.77 -2.72
C ASN A 80 2.79 17.83 -1.64
N LEU A 81 3.26 16.58 -1.60
CA LEU A 81 2.91 15.62 -0.55
C LEU A 81 3.23 16.15 0.84
N ILE A 82 4.45 16.64 1.08
CA ILE A 82 4.83 17.18 2.40
C ILE A 82 3.97 18.40 2.77
N THR A 83 3.64 19.24 1.81
CA THR A 83 2.75 20.39 2.03
C THR A 83 1.34 19.92 2.40
N LYS A 84 0.79 18.90 1.74
CA LYS A 84 -0.52 18.33 2.07
C LYS A 84 -0.55 17.69 3.45
N ILE A 85 0.46 16.91 3.81
CA ILE A 85 0.57 16.29 5.14
C ILE A 85 0.62 17.37 6.24
N LYS A 86 1.44 18.42 6.06
CA LYS A 86 1.53 19.53 7.03
C LYS A 86 0.23 20.33 7.17
N ASN A 87 -0.64 20.30 6.16
CA ASN A 87 -1.89 21.05 6.10
C ASN A 87 -3.14 20.17 6.33
N LEU A 88 -2.98 18.93 6.80
CA LEU A 88 -4.11 18.06 7.13
C LEU A 88 -5.01 18.69 8.19
N GLN A 89 -6.32 18.60 7.94
CA GLN A 89 -7.38 19.14 8.78
C GLN A 89 -8.35 18.03 9.15
N ASP A 90 -8.88 18.03 10.38
CA ASP A 90 -9.94 17.11 10.75
C ASP A 90 -11.28 17.47 10.09
N ALA A 91 -12.32 16.67 10.37
CA ALA A 91 -13.68 16.91 9.88
C ALA A 91 -14.29 18.27 10.29
N ASN A 92 -13.73 18.95 11.30
CA ASN A 92 -14.16 20.27 11.76
C ASN A 92 -13.32 21.42 11.16
N GLY A 93 -12.37 21.12 10.27
CA GLY A 93 -11.47 22.09 9.67
C GLY A 93 -10.33 22.55 10.61
N MET A 94 -10.06 21.81 11.69
CA MET A 94 -8.96 22.10 12.60
C MET A 94 -7.69 21.38 12.16
N MET A 95 -6.55 22.07 12.24
CA MET A 95 -5.26 21.51 11.87
C MET A 95 -4.89 20.32 12.77
N ILE A 96 -4.62 19.17 12.16
CA ILE A 96 -4.25 17.94 12.88
C ILE A 96 -2.83 18.03 13.45
N ASN A 97 -1.94 18.75 12.75
CA ASN A 97 -0.50 18.84 13.06
C ASN A 97 0.13 17.46 13.31
N PRO A 98 0.14 16.56 12.31
CA PRO A 98 0.56 15.18 12.52
C PRO A 98 2.04 15.08 12.93
N ASP A 99 2.34 14.06 13.73
CA ASP A 99 3.70 13.62 14.03
C ASP A 99 4.04 12.44 13.11
N VAL A 100 4.91 12.68 12.13
CA VAL A 100 5.05 11.85 10.93
C VAL A 100 6.41 11.17 10.91
N GLN A 101 6.42 9.88 10.61
CA GLN A 101 7.60 9.15 10.18
C GLN A 101 7.42 8.69 8.73
N ILE A 102 8.42 8.91 7.88
CA ILE A 102 8.44 8.44 6.49
C ILE A 102 9.63 7.50 6.30
N MET A 103 9.35 6.24 6.00
CA MET A 103 10.34 5.24 5.64
C MET A 103 10.27 4.97 4.14
N VAL A 104 11.43 4.87 3.50
CA VAL A 104 11.54 4.52 2.08
C VAL A 104 12.38 3.25 1.94
N THR A 105 11.91 2.32 1.12
CA THR A 105 12.61 1.09 0.76
C THR A 105 12.32 0.74 -0.71
N THR A 106 12.89 -0.35 -1.21
CA THR A 106 12.67 -0.84 -2.57
C THR A 106 11.78 -2.07 -2.60
N THR A 107 11.23 -2.38 -3.77
CA THR A 107 10.56 -3.67 -4.03
C THR A 107 11.56 -4.83 -4.18
N ASP A 108 12.84 -4.55 -4.48
CA ASP A 108 13.88 -5.57 -4.65
C ASP A 108 14.17 -6.35 -3.35
N PHE A 109 13.75 -7.63 -3.36
CA PHE A 109 13.96 -8.60 -2.29
C PHE A 109 15.16 -9.54 -2.53
N GLY A 110 15.81 -9.39 -3.68
CA GLY A 110 16.84 -10.28 -4.22
C GLY A 110 16.24 -11.54 -4.82
N HIS A 111 16.77 -11.94 -5.97
CA HIS A 111 16.30 -13.11 -6.72
C HIS A 111 17.49 -13.82 -7.41
N PRO A 112 17.57 -15.17 -7.40
CA PRO A 112 18.70 -15.91 -7.97
C PRO A 112 19.00 -15.60 -9.44
N LEU A 113 17.98 -15.29 -10.24
CA LEU A 113 18.17 -14.88 -11.65
C LEU A 113 18.87 -13.53 -11.82
N CYS A 114 18.80 -12.66 -10.81
CA CYS A 114 19.42 -11.34 -10.82
C CYS A 114 20.82 -11.34 -10.21
N ASP A 115 21.14 -12.31 -9.33
CA ASP A 115 22.44 -12.40 -8.64
C ASP A 115 23.65 -12.27 -9.58
N PRO A 116 23.70 -12.90 -10.78
CA PRO A 116 24.83 -12.75 -11.69
C PRO A 116 25.02 -11.35 -12.27
N PHE A 117 23.99 -10.51 -12.24
CA PHE A 117 23.96 -9.18 -12.85
C PHE A 117 24.04 -8.05 -11.81
N GLN A 118 23.94 -8.37 -10.52
CA GLN A 118 24.03 -7.38 -9.45
C GLN A 118 25.35 -6.59 -9.54
N LYS A 119 25.23 -5.26 -9.47
CA LYS A 119 26.39 -4.39 -9.51
C LYS A 119 27.23 -4.49 -8.23
N PRO A 120 28.55 -4.23 -8.30
CA PRO A 120 29.39 -4.15 -7.11
C PRO A 120 28.83 -3.18 -6.05
N GLY A 121 28.85 -3.63 -4.79
CA GLY A 121 28.37 -2.84 -3.65
C GLY A 121 26.85 -2.68 -3.58
N TYR A 122 26.08 -3.32 -4.47
CA TYR A 122 24.63 -3.41 -4.36
C TYR A 122 24.23 -4.52 -3.40
N SER A 123 23.21 -4.27 -2.59
CA SER A 123 22.48 -5.30 -1.85
C SER A 123 21.01 -4.94 -1.95
N PRO A 124 20.13 -5.89 -2.33
CA PRO A 124 18.68 -5.68 -2.24
C PRO A 124 18.29 -5.19 -0.86
N ALA A 125 17.35 -4.23 -0.79
CA ALA A 125 16.96 -3.63 0.48
C ALA A 125 16.17 -4.62 1.33
N LYS A 126 15.37 -5.51 0.72
CA LYS A 126 14.55 -6.52 1.41
C LYS A 126 13.67 -5.91 2.51
N GLY A 127 13.06 -4.76 2.22
CA GLY A 127 12.27 -3.98 3.18
C GLY A 127 13.07 -3.15 4.19
N SER A 128 14.41 -3.14 4.13
CA SER A 128 15.22 -2.26 4.99
C SER A 128 15.15 -0.80 4.56
N PRO A 129 15.23 0.16 5.51
CA PRO A 129 15.16 1.57 5.19
C PRO A 129 16.38 2.04 4.41
N ILE A 130 16.15 2.83 3.38
CA ILE A 130 17.19 3.54 2.64
C ILE A 130 17.11 5.01 3.02
N THR A 131 18.13 5.51 3.71
CA THR A 131 18.25 6.92 4.09
C THR A 131 19.43 7.62 3.41
N THR A 132 20.24 6.86 2.67
CA THR A 132 21.31 7.40 1.83
C THR A 132 20.73 8.24 0.71
N MET A 133 21.18 9.49 0.62
CA MET A 133 20.73 10.42 -0.43
C MET A 133 21.05 9.85 -1.80
N CYS A 134 20.14 10.06 -2.76
CA CYS A 134 20.33 9.61 -4.13
C CYS A 134 21.62 10.15 -4.77
N THR A 135 22.06 11.35 -4.36
CA THR A 135 23.31 11.97 -4.85
C THR A 135 24.57 11.22 -4.44
N ASP A 136 24.51 10.44 -3.36
CA ASP A 136 25.62 9.62 -2.87
C ASP A 136 25.64 8.22 -3.51
N ARG A 137 24.62 7.91 -4.33
CA ARG A 137 24.41 6.61 -4.98
C ARG A 137 23.99 6.79 -6.45
N LEU A 138 24.55 7.79 -7.13
CA LEU A 138 24.20 8.09 -8.53
C LEU A 138 24.47 6.93 -9.49
N GLU A 139 25.38 6.03 -9.15
CA GLU A 139 25.64 4.82 -9.94
C GLU A 139 24.46 3.84 -9.99
N ARG A 140 23.46 4.02 -9.11
CA ARG A 140 22.20 3.27 -9.09
C ARG A 140 21.22 3.73 -10.17
N PHE A 141 21.41 4.92 -10.72
CA PHE A 141 20.53 5.50 -11.75
C PHE A 141 20.91 5.09 -13.18
N THR A 142 21.64 4.00 -13.33
CA THR A 142 21.95 3.36 -14.61
C THR A 142 21.44 1.94 -14.55
N GLY A 143 20.65 1.47 -15.52
CA GLY A 143 20.06 0.14 -15.48
C GLY A 143 21.09 -1.00 -15.39
N LEU A 144 20.65 -2.20 -14.99
CA LEU A 144 21.51 -3.39 -14.87
C LEU A 144 22.34 -3.70 -16.13
N THR A 145 21.77 -3.45 -17.33
CA THR A 145 22.44 -3.66 -18.62
C THR A 145 23.31 -2.48 -19.06
N GLY A 146 23.25 -1.35 -18.35
CA GLY A 146 23.96 -0.11 -18.71
C GLY A 146 23.35 0.67 -19.88
N GLN A 147 22.24 0.21 -20.45
CA GLN A 147 21.65 0.83 -21.66
C GLN A 147 20.84 2.09 -21.35
N VAL A 148 20.19 2.14 -20.18
CA VAL A 148 19.38 3.26 -19.72
C VAL A 148 20.09 3.94 -18.55
N SER A 149 20.13 5.27 -18.54
CA SER A 149 20.70 6.06 -17.45
C SER A 149 19.90 7.34 -17.25
N ILE A 150 19.47 7.58 -16.01
CA ILE A 150 18.56 8.66 -15.63
C ILE A 150 18.97 9.35 -14.30
N PRO A 151 20.22 9.80 -14.14
CA PRO A 151 20.64 10.51 -12.93
C PRO A 151 19.83 11.79 -12.66
N GLU A 152 19.13 12.32 -13.65
CA GLU A 152 18.24 13.46 -13.57
C GLU A 152 17.07 13.24 -12.59
N ALA A 153 16.61 11.99 -12.42
CA ALA A 153 15.59 11.64 -11.42
C ALA A 153 16.03 11.96 -9.98
N CYS A 154 17.34 12.00 -9.73
CA CYS A 154 17.91 12.48 -8.49
C CYS A 154 18.35 13.95 -8.58
N THR A 155 19.22 14.26 -9.54
CA THR A 155 19.99 15.52 -9.57
C THR A 155 19.14 16.76 -9.84
N ASN A 156 17.96 16.61 -10.46
CA ASN A 156 17.04 17.74 -10.66
C ASN A 156 16.33 18.16 -9.37
N PHE A 157 16.17 17.25 -8.41
CA PHE A 157 15.30 17.45 -7.24
C PHE A 157 16.07 17.45 -5.92
N CYS A 158 17.15 16.67 -5.81
CA CYS A 158 18.00 16.61 -4.63
C CYS A 158 19.11 17.66 -4.69
N THR A 159 18.85 18.85 -4.14
CA THR A 159 19.77 20.00 -4.22
C THR A 159 20.46 20.38 -2.92
N ALA A 160 20.14 19.72 -1.80
CA ALA A 160 20.76 20.00 -0.50
C ALA A 160 20.96 18.73 0.36
N PRO A 161 22.04 18.66 1.17
CA PRO A 161 22.35 17.50 1.99
C PRO A 161 21.41 17.41 3.20
N THR A 162 20.33 16.67 3.06
CA THR A 162 19.19 16.64 3.99
C THR A 162 18.87 15.23 4.51
N ALA A 163 19.86 14.33 4.50
CA ALA A 163 19.72 12.99 5.07
C ALA A 163 19.25 13.04 6.55
N PRO A 164 18.23 12.27 6.94
CA PRO A 164 17.76 12.20 8.32
C PRO A 164 18.79 11.50 9.20
N THR A 165 18.77 11.80 10.50
CA THR A 165 19.68 11.15 11.46
C THR A 165 19.23 9.75 11.88
N ASP A 166 17.95 9.42 11.69
CA ASP A 166 17.38 8.11 11.99
C ASP A 166 17.08 7.33 10.68
N PRO A 167 16.74 6.03 10.75
CA PRO A 167 16.39 5.20 9.60
C PRO A 167 15.09 5.61 8.85
N TYR A 168 14.54 6.78 9.14
CA TYR A 168 13.33 7.33 8.55
C TYR A 168 13.36 8.86 8.71
N ILE A 169 12.62 9.56 7.85
CA ILE A 169 12.39 11.01 8.00
C ILE A 169 11.35 11.18 9.10
N HIS A 170 11.65 11.95 10.15
CA HIS A 170 10.70 12.26 11.21
C HIS A 170 10.48 13.76 11.31
N PHE A 171 9.23 14.20 11.38
CA PHE A 171 8.88 15.60 11.64
C PHE A 171 7.52 15.74 12.32
N ASN A 172 7.41 16.78 13.14
CA ASN A 172 6.16 17.25 13.73
C ASN A 172 6.14 18.79 13.75
N LEU A 173 5.18 19.40 14.45
CA LEU A 173 5.02 20.86 14.49
C LEU A 173 6.26 21.60 15.03
N THR A 174 7.06 20.96 15.88
CA THR A 174 8.12 21.64 16.65
C THR A 174 9.53 21.12 16.40
N SER A 175 9.68 19.96 15.75
CA SER A 175 10.95 19.29 15.59
C SER A 175 10.99 18.41 14.35
N THR A 176 12.20 18.13 13.87
CA THR A 176 12.48 17.20 12.78
C THR A 176 13.88 16.63 12.96
N ASN A 177 14.12 15.42 12.43
CA ASN A 177 15.44 14.80 12.38
C ASN A 177 16.21 15.12 11.09
N VAL A 178 15.65 15.99 10.25
CA VAL A 178 16.21 16.45 8.98
C VAL A 178 17.04 17.72 9.18
N PRO A 179 18.32 17.74 8.74
CA PRO A 179 19.14 18.95 8.77
C PRO A 179 18.48 20.14 8.05
N GLY A 180 18.46 21.31 8.70
CA GLY A 180 17.92 22.54 8.11
C GLY A 180 16.38 22.60 8.01
N ASP A 181 15.69 21.65 8.66
CA ASP A 181 14.24 21.53 8.71
C ASP A 181 13.52 21.37 7.36
N ASP A 182 14.27 20.99 6.32
CA ASP A 182 13.76 20.84 4.94
C ASP A 182 13.34 19.40 4.64
N VAL A 183 12.20 19.01 5.23
CA VAL A 183 11.59 17.69 5.08
C VAL A 183 11.26 17.36 3.61
N ALA A 184 10.83 18.36 2.83
CA ALA A 184 10.49 18.17 1.42
C ALA A 184 11.74 17.83 0.60
N MET A 185 12.85 18.53 0.85
CA MET A 185 14.13 18.22 0.24
C MET A 185 14.67 16.86 0.68
N ALA A 186 14.54 16.50 1.96
CA ALA A 186 14.94 15.17 2.43
C ALA A 186 14.23 14.05 1.68
N LEU A 187 12.90 14.15 1.53
CA LEU A 187 12.13 13.17 0.79
C LEU A 187 12.46 13.18 -0.71
N SER A 188 12.72 14.36 -1.30
CA SER A 188 13.17 14.49 -2.69
C SER A 188 14.56 13.88 -2.93
N CYS A 189 15.41 13.85 -1.91
CA CYS A 189 16.73 13.22 -1.93
C CYS A 189 16.70 11.72 -1.65
N ILE A 190 15.70 11.24 -0.92
CA ILE A 190 15.64 9.85 -0.47
C ILE A 190 14.72 9.02 -1.35
N GLY A 191 13.62 9.59 -1.82
CA GLY A 191 12.58 8.92 -2.60
C GLY A 191 13.09 8.27 -3.89
N PRO A 192 13.86 8.94 -4.76
CA PRO A 192 14.44 8.30 -5.95
C PRO A 192 15.40 7.18 -5.55
N GLN A 193 15.12 5.94 -5.96
CA GLN A 193 15.88 4.76 -5.56
C GLN A 193 16.98 4.34 -6.53
N GLY A 194 16.90 4.79 -7.78
CA GLY A 194 17.69 4.25 -8.88
C GLY A 194 16.92 3.19 -9.67
N ILE A 195 17.54 2.66 -10.72
CA ILE A 195 16.92 1.76 -11.71
C ILE A 195 17.76 0.49 -11.96
N ASP A 196 18.60 0.11 -10.99
CA ASP A 196 19.49 -1.05 -11.08
C ASP A 196 19.09 -2.24 -10.19
N GLY A 197 17.83 -2.23 -9.73
CA GLY A 197 17.18 -3.32 -9.03
C GLY A 197 16.83 -4.51 -9.94
N CYS A 198 16.50 -5.62 -9.29
CA CYS A 198 16.10 -6.84 -9.95
C CYS A 198 14.66 -6.77 -10.48
N GLY A 199 14.45 -6.92 -11.79
CA GLY A 199 13.11 -6.98 -12.41
C GLY A 199 12.22 -8.17 -12.00
N MET A 200 12.58 -8.93 -10.97
CA MET A 200 11.69 -9.83 -10.23
C MET A 200 11.26 -9.13 -8.95
N GLU A 201 10.36 -8.18 -9.09
CA GLU A 201 10.04 -7.23 -8.03
C GLU A 201 9.09 -7.87 -7.01
N ALA A 202 9.36 -7.71 -5.72
CA ALA A 202 8.59 -8.33 -4.64
C ALA A 202 7.99 -7.27 -3.70
N PRO A 203 7.08 -6.41 -4.21
CA PRO A 203 6.51 -5.30 -3.46
C PRO A 203 5.81 -5.74 -2.18
N LEU A 204 5.05 -6.84 -2.20
CA LEU A 204 4.31 -7.30 -1.02
C LEU A 204 5.24 -7.86 0.06
N GLU A 205 6.26 -8.62 -0.32
CA GLU A 205 7.25 -9.15 0.64
C GLU A 205 8.13 -8.05 1.22
N SER A 206 8.57 -7.09 0.40
CA SER A 206 9.36 -5.95 0.87
C SER A 206 8.55 -5.05 1.80
N MET A 207 7.25 -4.83 1.51
CA MET A 207 6.31 -4.18 2.44
C MET A 207 6.25 -4.93 3.77
N LEU A 208 6.02 -6.24 3.76
CA LEU A 208 5.92 -7.02 4.99
C LEU A 208 7.22 -6.99 5.81
N GLN A 209 8.39 -7.08 5.17
CA GLN A 209 9.66 -6.99 5.89
C GLN A 209 9.93 -5.60 6.45
N ALA A 210 9.50 -4.53 5.78
CA ALA A 210 9.58 -3.17 6.31
C ALA A 210 8.74 -3.00 7.59
N LEU A 211 7.59 -3.68 7.66
CA LEU A 211 6.69 -3.64 8.82
C LEU A 211 7.03 -4.66 9.92
N ASN A 212 7.95 -5.59 9.67
CA ASN A 212 8.27 -6.66 10.59
C ASN A 212 8.77 -6.11 11.95
N PRO A 213 8.06 -6.38 13.08
CA PRO A 213 8.39 -5.82 14.40
C PRO A 213 9.74 -6.27 14.96
N SER A 214 10.30 -7.37 14.44
CA SER A 214 11.59 -7.93 14.89
C SER A 214 12.79 -7.32 14.18
N LYS A 215 12.59 -6.37 13.25
CA LYS A 215 13.70 -5.73 12.53
C LYS A 215 14.25 -4.56 13.34
N PRO A 216 15.56 -4.21 13.20
CA PRO A 216 16.20 -3.16 14.00
C PRO A 216 15.51 -1.78 13.94
N TRP A 217 14.85 -1.47 12.82
CA TRP A 217 14.11 -0.22 12.62
C TRP A 217 12.72 -0.21 13.25
N ASN A 218 12.23 -1.35 13.76
CA ASN A 218 10.94 -1.48 14.44
C ASN A 218 11.06 -2.02 15.88
N ASP A 219 12.13 -2.72 16.22
CA ASP A 219 12.34 -3.35 17.54
C ASP A 219 12.82 -2.36 18.63
N GLY A 220 13.09 -1.10 18.25
CA GLY A 220 13.59 -0.06 19.14
C GLY A 220 15.12 0.08 19.17
N THR A 221 15.88 -0.75 18.46
CA THR A 221 17.35 -0.72 18.47
C THR A 221 17.92 0.47 17.73
N THR A 222 17.44 0.75 16.52
CA THR A 222 17.88 1.88 15.69
C THR A 222 16.76 2.91 15.44
N GLY A 223 15.60 2.69 16.04
CA GLY A 223 14.39 3.48 15.84
C GLY A 223 13.15 2.61 16.04
N LYS A 224 11.97 3.22 15.94
CA LYS A 224 10.69 2.51 15.91
C LYS A 224 9.81 3.18 14.86
N PHE A 225 9.98 2.73 13.61
CA PHE A 225 9.17 3.17 12.48
C PHE A 225 7.71 2.82 12.70
N LEU A 226 7.41 1.53 12.93
CA LEU A 226 6.06 1.09 13.26
C LEU A 226 5.71 1.44 14.71
N ARG A 227 5.12 2.62 14.92
CA ARG A 227 4.73 3.11 16.26
C ARG A 227 3.39 2.55 16.71
N ASP A 228 3.26 2.36 18.03
CA ASP A 228 1.99 1.94 18.62
C ASP A 228 0.95 3.06 18.48
N GLY A 229 -0.27 2.74 18.02
CA GLY A 229 -1.36 3.69 17.85
C GLY A 229 -1.22 4.66 16.67
N ALA A 230 -0.14 4.60 15.90
CA ALA A 230 0.00 5.40 14.68
C ALA A 230 -0.84 4.83 13.54
N LEU A 231 -1.43 5.72 12.75
CA LEU A 231 -1.99 5.39 11.44
C LEU A 231 -0.84 4.95 10.53
N LEU A 232 -0.92 3.75 9.96
CA LEU A 232 0.03 3.26 8.97
C LEU A 232 -0.51 3.50 7.55
N ALA A 233 0.19 4.31 6.78
CA ALA A 233 -0.06 4.51 5.36
C ALA A 233 1.02 3.82 4.53
N ILE A 234 0.62 2.95 3.62
CA ILE A 234 1.53 2.18 2.77
C ILE A 234 1.39 2.68 1.34
N VAL A 235 2.50 3.05 0.71
CA VAL A 235 2.57 3.45 -0.69
C VAL A 235 3.42 2.44 -1.44
N LEU A 236 2.81 1.71 -2.38
CA LEU A 236 3.51 0.83 -3.31
C LEU A 236 3.52 1.47 -4.69
N LEU A 237 4.71 1.60 -5.28
CA LEU A 237 4.91 2.09 -6.63
C LEU A 237 5.67 1.04 -7.42
N THR A 238 5.05 0.44 -8.44
CA THR A 238 5.67 -0.58 -9.30
C THR A 238 4.93 -0.71 -10.63
N ASP A 239 5.68 -0.89 -11.71
CA ASP A 239 5.18 -1.21 -13.04
C ASP A 239 5.18 -2.72 -13.33
N GLU A 240 5.61 -3.54 -12.37
CA GLU A 240 5.75 -4.99 -12.49
C GLU A 240 4.65 -5.77 -11.75
N ALA A 241 4.53 -7.06 -12.07
CA ALA A 241 3.73 -7.99 -11.27
C ALA A 241 4.45 -8.34 -9.97
N ASP A 242 3.68 -8.53 -8.87
CA ASP A 242 4.25 -9.00 -7.61
C ASP A 242 4.89 -10.40 -7.75
N CYS A 243 6.20 -10.45 -7.56
CA CYS A 243 7.02 -11.65 -7.55
C CYS A 243 7.54 -11.98 -6.14
N SER A 244 6.65 -11.91 -5.14
CA SER A 244 6.98 -12.28 -3.76
C SER A 244 7.13 -13.81 -3.60
N VAL A 245 8.25 -14.36 -4.07
CA VAL A 245 8.55 -15.80 -4.15
C VAL A 245 8.57 -16.47 -2.78
N LEU A 246 7.92 -17.64 -2.67
CA LEU A 246 7.91 -18.47 -1.47
C LEU A 246 9.27 -19.15 -1.26
N ALA A 247 10.14 -18.58 -0.44
CA ALA A 247 11.46 -19.14 -0.20
C ALA A 247 11.43 -20.40 0.72
N PRO A 248 12.29 -21.41 0.49
CA PRO A 248 13.21 -21.54 -0.64
C PRO A 248 12.57 -22.21 -1.88
N THR A 249 11.49 -22.96 -1.71
CA THR A 249 10.95 -23.89 -2.74
C THR A 249 10.40 -23.20 -3.99
N GLY A 250 9.89 -21.99 -3.85
CA GLY A 250 9.40 -21.18 -4.95
C GLY A 250 10.51 -20.81 -5.95
N TYR A 251 11.77 -20.70 -5.51
CA TYR A 251 12.88 -20.39 -6.41
C TYR A 251 13.23 -21.53 -7.37
N ASP A 252 12.80 -22.77 -7.10
CA ASP A 252 13.01 -23.88 -8.02
C ASP A 252 12.33 -23.61 -9.38
N TYR A 253 11.18 -22.92 -9.38
CA TYR A 253 10.44 -22.49 -10.58
C TYR A 253 11.18 -21.43 -11.41
N PHE A 254 12.30 -20.94 -10.91
CA PHE A 254 13.15 -19.96 -11.59
C PHE A 254 14.56 -20.50 -11.85
N ASP A 255 14.83 -21.78 -11.63
CA ASP A 255 16.13 -22.37 -11.98
C ASP A 255 16.23 -22.56 -13.51
N PRO A 256 17.13 -21.84 -14.21
CA PRO A 256 17.30 -21.99 -15.66
C PRO A 256 17.81 -23.39 -16.07
N ASN A 257 18.26 -24.21 -15.13
CA ASN A 257 18.68 -25.59 -15.37
C ASN A 257 17.58 -26.63 -15.07
N ALA A 258 16.39 -26.18 -14.66
CA ALA A 258 15.28 -27.07 -14.36
C ALA A 258 14.86 -27.86 -15.61
N THR A 259 14.69 -29.17 -15.44
CA THR A 259 14.21 -30.08 -16.52
C THR A 259 12.92 -30.79 -16.15
N ASP A 260 12.45 -30.66 -14.90
CA ASP A 260 11.20 -31.24 -14.45
C ASP A 260 10.01 -30.44 -15.04
N PRO A 261 9.09 -31.08 -15.78
CA PRO A 261 7.89 -30.42 -16.31
C PRO A 261 7.00 -29.78 -15.23
N ASN A 262 7.03 -30.29 -13.98
CA ASN A 262 6.27 -29.69 -12.88
C ASN A 262 6.86 -28.34 -12.44
N ILE A 263 8.18 -28.18 -12.55
CA ILE A 263 8.87 -26.93 -12.23
C ILE A 263 8.72 -25.92 -13.38
N THR A 264 8.79 -26.39 -14.62
CA THR A 264 8.68 -25.54 -15.83
C THR A 264 7.22 -25.29 -16.27
N GLN A 265 6.22 -25.73 -15.49
CA GLN A 265 4.81 -25.63 -15.88
C GLN A 265 4.36 -24.16 -16.10
N TYR A 266 4.91 -23.22 -15.34
CA TYR A 266 4.64 -21.78 -15.44
C TYR A 266 5.58 -21.03 -16.39
N TRP A 267 6.50 -21.72 -17.06
CA TRP A 267 7.36 -21.06 -18.05
C TRP A 267 6.57 -20.86 -19.34
N THR A 268 6.73 -19.69 -19.93
CA THR A 268 6.19 -19.36 -21.26
C THR A 268 7.03 -20.03 -22.35
N MET A 269 6.42 -20.30 -23.49
CA MET A 269 7.13 -20.82 -24.66
C MET A 269 7.95 -19.68 -25.28
N ASN A 270 9.26 -19.87 -25.43
CA ASN A 270 10.11 -18.92 -26.12
C ASN A 270 9.78 -18.94 -27.63
N PRO A 271 9.36 -17.82 -28.24
CA PRO A 271 8.93 -17.79 -29.64
C PRO A 271 10.09 -18.00 -30.62
N GLU A 272 11.33 -17.80 -30.20
CA GLU A 272 12.51 -17.96 -31.06
C GLU A 272 13.02 -19.40 -31.08
N THR A 273 13.03 -20.07 -29.93
CA THR A 273 13.54 -21.44 -29.79
C THR A 273 12.44 -22.49 -29.84
N MET A 274 11.17 -22.08 -29.71
CA MET A 274 10.01 -22.95 -29.62
C MET A 274 10.14 -23.97 -28.47
N ALA A 275 10.74 -23.55 -27.36
CA ALA A 275 10.91 -24.35 -26.14
C ALA A 275 10.63 -23.53 -24.87
N LYS A 276 10.30 -24.21 -23.76
CA LYS A 276 10.33 -23.64 -22.41
C LYS A 276 11.76 -23.75 -21.89
N ASP A 277 12.63 -22.85 -22.31
CA ASP A 277 14.08 -22.96 -22.11
C ASP A 277 14.63 -22.08 -20.98
N THR A 278 14.01 -20.93 -20.70
CA THR A 278 14.46 -20.01 -19.65
C THR A 278 13.25 -19.44 -18.89
N PRO A 279 13.31 -19.33 -17.55
CA PRO A 279 12.30 -18.61 -16.77
C PRO A 279 12.42 -17.09 -16.99
N THR A 280 11.28 -16.40 -16.98
CA THR A 280 11.14 -14.95 -17.11
C THR A 280 10.20 -14.42 -16.02
N SER A 281 9.97 -13.11 -15.94
CA SER A 281 9.03 -12.52 -14.97
C SER A 281 7.59 -13.01 -15.19
N ALA A 282 7.28 -13.56 -16.38
CA ALA A 282 6.05 -14.28 -16.66
C ALA A 282 5.72 -15.38 -15.63
N VAL A 283 6.72 -16.00 -15.01
CA VAL A 283 6.49 -17.01 -13.96
C VAL A 283 5.74 -16.39 -12.78
N CYS A 284 6.07 -15.15 -12.40
CA CYS A 284 5.41 -14.44 -11.30
C CYS A 284 3.91 -14.23 -11.60
N TRP A 285 3.57 -13.82 -12.83
CA TRP A 285 2.18 -13.70 -13.27
C TRP A 285 1.47 -15.06 -13.32
N LEU A 286 2.02 -16.02 -14.07
CA LEU A 286 1.38 -17.30 -14.37
C LEU A 286 1.24 -18.21 -13.16
N ALA A 287 2.15 -18.13 -12.20
CA ALA A 287 2.06 -18.88 -10.95
C ALA A 287 1.23 -18.15 -9.88
N GLY A 288 1.16 -16.81 -9.95
CA GLY A 288 0.51 -15.98 -8.93
C GLY A 288 -0.93 -15.57 -9.24
N THR A 289 -1.43 -15.85 -10.45
CA THR A 289 -2.72 -15.38 -10.96
C THR A 289 -3.46 -16.48 -11.70
N ASN A 290 -4.77 -16.57 -11.48
CA ASN A 290 -5.66 -17.41 -12.28
C ASN A 290 -6.59 -16.51 -13.11
N CYS A 291 -6.54 -16.67 -14.43
CA CYS A 291 -7.36 -15.92 -15.36
C CYS A 291 -8.34 -16.84 -16.10
N VAL A 292 -9.57 -16.37 -16.30
CA VAL A 292 -10.60 -17.05 -17.10
C VAL A 292 -10.66 -16.38 -18.46
N ASP A 293 -10.49 -17.16 -19.52
CA ASP A 293 -10.80 -16.80 -20.89
C ASP A 293 -11.79 -17.84 -21.44
N GLY A 294 -13.08 -17.53 -21.33
CA GLY A 294 -14.17 -18.42 -21.71
C GLY A 294 -14.33 -18.57 -23.21
N ASN A 295 -13.81 -17.64 -24.00
CA ASN A 295 -14.06 -17.54 -25.43
C ASN A 295 -12.79 -17.76 -26.29
N LEU A 296 -11.62 -17.83 -25.64
CA LEU A 296 -10.29 -18.08 -26.19
C LEU A 296 -9.83 -17.01 -27.20
N ASP A 297 -10.19 -15.75 -26.96
CA ASP A 297 -9.74 -14.60 -27.77
C ASP A 297 -8.48 -13.92 -27.22
N GLY A 298 -7.96 -14.38 -26.08
CA GLY A 298 -6.80 -13.78 -25.42
C GLY A 298 -7.15 -12.51 -24.63
N ILE A 299 -8.43 -12.24 -24.39
CA ILE A 299 -8.93 -11.23 -23.45
C ILE A 299 -9.62 -11.98 -22.31
N TYR A 300 -9.11 -11.81 -21.10
CA TYR A 300 -9.57 -12.56 -19.94
C TYR A 300 -10.74 -11.84 -19.28
N GLU A 301 -11.85 -12.53 -19.05
CA GLU A 301 -13.03 -11.94 -18.41
C GLU A 301 -12.79 -11.62 -16.93
N THR A 302 -11.96 -12.41 -16.27
CA THR A 302 -11.56 -12.20 -14.87
C THR A 302 -10.16 -12.73 -14.63
N CYS A 303 -9.38 -12.02 -13.80
CA CYS A 303 -8.15 -12.52 -13.21
C CYS A 303 -8.21 -12.30 -11.70
N SER A 304 -7.81 -13.31 -10.93
CA SER A 304 -7.70 -13.22 -9.48
C SER A 304 -6.37 -13.81 -9.00
N SER A 305 -5.93 -13.45 -7.79
CA SER A 305 -4.75 -14.10 -7.22
C SER A 305 -4.94 -15.61 -7.10
N ALA A 306 -3.82 -16.33 -7.14
CA ALA A 306 -3.78 -17.77 -6.97
C ALA A 306 -2.61 -18.17 -6.06
N ASP A 307 -2.87 -19.10 -5.15
CA ASP A 307 -1.83 -19.84 -4.43
C ASP A 307 -1.55 -21.17 -5.11
N ASN A 308 -0.45 -21.20 -5.86
CA ASN A 308 0.07 -22.39 -6.51
C ASN A 308 1.36 -22.91 -5.85
N GLY A 309 1.71 -22.41 -4.65
CA GLY A 309 2.92 -22.80 -3.92
C GLY A 309 4.24 -22.29 -4.51
N VAL A 310 4.19 -21.30 -5.40
CA VAL A 310 5.40 -20.66 -6.00
C VAL A 310 5.68 -19.31 -5.36
N LEU A 311 4.66 -18.46 -5.28
CA LEU A 311 4.71 -17.19 -4.56
C LEU A 311 4.03 -17.38 -3.20
N HIS A 312 4.33 -16.49 -2.25
CA HIS A 312 3.59 -16.47 -0.99
C HIS A 312 2.10 -16.24 -1.24
N ASP A 313 1.22 -16.98 -0.55
CA ASP A 313 -0.21 -16.73 -0.59
C ASP A 313 -0.54 -15.34 -0.02
N ILE A 314 -1.40 -14.60 -0.72
CA ILE A 314 -1.70 -13.23 -0.32
C ILE A 314 -2.62 -13.18 0.90
N HIS A 315 -3.51 -14.16 1.06
CA HIS A 315 -4.45 -14.19 2.18
C HIS A 315 -3.72 -14.54 3.47
N ASP A 316 -3.01 -15.67 3.47
CA ASP A 316 -2.34 -16.19 4.65
C ASP A 316 -1.20 -15.31 5.15
N ARG A 317 -0.53 -14.59 4.23
CA ARG A 317 0.66 -13.82 4.57
C ARG A 317 0.42 -12.32 4.70
N TYR A 318 -0.17 -11.68 3.69
CA TYR A 318 -0.24 -10.22 3.63
C TYR A 318 -1.55 -9.69 4.19
N ILE A 319 -2.69 -10.18 3.70
CA ILE A 319 -4.01 -9.74 4.16
C ILE A 319 -4.19 -10.08 5.64
N ASN A 320 -3.86 -11.31 6.06
CA ASN A 320 -3.95 -11.69 7.46
C ASN A 320 -3.09 -10.81 8.37
N TYR A 321 -1.87 -10.46 7.95
CA TYR A 321 -1.02 -9.58 8.75
C TYR A 321 -1.61 -8.17 8.87
N LEU A 322 -2.06 -7.58 7.76
CA LEU A 322 -2.62 -6.22 7.78
C LEU A 322 -3.96 -6.17 8.54
N GLN A 323 -4.88 -7.11 8.27
CA GLN A 323 -6.21 -7.12 8.86
C GLN A 323 -6.26 -7.69 10.28
N ASN A 324 -5.65 -8.85 10.52
CA ASN A 324 -5.79 -9.53 11.80
C ASN A 324 -4.74 -9.04 12.80
N ASP A 325 -3.48 -8.92 12.37
CA ASP A 325 -2.39 -8.57 13.29
C ASP A 325 -2.28 -7.07 13.53
N LEU A 326 -2.32 -6.24 12.49
CA LEU A 326 -2.24 -4.78 12.65
C LEU A 326 -3.58 -4.17 13.04
N ILE A 327 -4.63 -4.34 12.23
CA ILE A 327 -5.95 -3.75 12.52
C ILE A 327 -6.59 -4.45 13.72
N GLY A 328 -6.78 -5.77 13.66
CA GLY A 328 -7.55 -6.51 14.67
C GLY A 328 -6.88 -6.63 16.04
N ALA A 329 -5.58 -6.96 16.08
CA ALA A 329 -4.88 -7.25 17.33
C ALA A 329 -4.14 -6.04 17.91
N GLN A 330 -3.70 -5.10 17.07
CA GLN A 330 -2.94 -3.91 17.50
C GLN A 330 -3.73 -2.61 17.43
N ASP A 331 -4.99 -2.64 16.97
CA ASP A 331 -5.87 -1.47 16.86
C ASP A 331 -5.22 -0.35 16.02
N LYS A 332 -4.50 -0.73 14.96
CA LYS A 332 -3.86 0.20 14.02
C LYS A 332 -4.77 0.46 12.84
N ASP A 333 -4.98 1.73 12.52
CA ASP A 333 -5.51 2.12 11.24
C ASP A 333 -4.48 1.86 10.14
N VAL A 334 -4.88 1.17 9.08
CA VAL A 334 -4.04 0.89 7.91
C VAL A 334 -4.74 1.40 6.65
N VAL A 335 -4.02 2.20 5.87
CA VAL A 335 -4.45 2.65 4.53
C VAL A 335 -3.36 2.37 3.51
N MET A 336 -3.76 2.21 2.25
CA MET A 336 -2.84 1.86 1.18
C MET A 336 -3.10 2.69 -0.08
N LEU A 337 -2.03 3.21 -0.67
CA LEU A 337 -2.00 3.80 -2.00
C LEU A 337 -1.16 2.88 -2.89
N GLY A 338 -1.76 2.36 -3.95
CA GLY A 338 -1.04 1.76 -5.07
C GLY A 338 -0.91 2.77 -6.21
N ILE A 339 0.30 3.01 -6.69
CA ILE A 339 0.54 3.61 -8.01
C ILE A 339 1.03 2.47 -8.90
N LEU A 340 0.11 1.88 -9.67
CA LEU A 340 0.27 0.54 -10.24
C LEU A 340 -0.13 0.50 -11.73
N GLY A 341 0.11 -0.63 -12.39
CA GLY A 341 -0.21 -0.86 -13.81
C GLY A 341 -1.70 -0.94 -14.14
N VAL A 342 -2.44 0.14 -13.89
CA VAL A 342 -3.86 0.31 -14.26
C VAL A 342 -4.00 1.45 -15.27
N PRO A 343 -5.01 1.45 -16.15
CA PRO A 343 -5.26 2.57 -17.07
C PRO A 343 -5.39 3.91 -16.35
N GLU A 344 -5.23 5.02 -17.07
CA GLU A 344 -5.40 6.34 -16.48
C GLU A 344 -6.78 6.50 -15.80
N VAL A 345 -6.78 7.12 -14.62
CA VAL A 345 -8.00 7.50 -13.93
C VAL A 345 -8.57 8.74 -14.60
N THR A 346 -9.85 8.67 -14.97
CA THR A 346 -10.52 9.72 -15.75
C THR A 346 -11.49 10.56 -14.91
N ALA A 347 -11.83 10.09 -13.71
CA ALA A 347 -12.58 10.86 -12.73
C ALA A 347 -12.31 10.35 -11.31
N HIS A 348 -12.31 11.28 -10.36
CA HIS A 348 -12.13 11.04 -8.92
C HIS A 348 -13.37 11.53 -8.16
N ASN A 349 -13.60 10.96 -6.97
CA ASN A 349 -14.59 11.48 -6.03
C ASN A 349 -14.21 12.94 -5.66
N PRO A 350 -15.14 13.92 -5.71
CA PRO A 350 -14.82 15.30 -5.33
C PRO A 350 -14.58 15.50 -3.83
N GLU A 351 -14.95 14.53 -2.98
CA GLU A 351 -14.75 14.57 -1.54
C GLU A 351 -13.68 13.55 -1.11
N PRO A 352 -12.95 13.80 0.00
CA PRO A 352 -12.02 12.83 0.56
C PRO A 352 -12.67 11.45 0.77
N PRO A 353 -11.98 10.34 0.45
CA PRO A 353 -10.55 10.29 0.16
C PRO A 353 -10.16 10.54 -1.31
N TYR A 354 -11.03 11.11 -2.15
CA TYR A 354 -10.74 11.41 -3.57
C TYR A 354 -10.43 10.17 -4.41
N GLU A 355 -11.02 9.03 -4.07
CA GLU A 355 -10.77 7.77 -4.76
C GLU A 355 -11.20 7.80 -6.23
N PRO A 356 -10.52 7.01 -7.10
CA PRO A 356 -10.94 6.83 -8.49
C PRO A 356 -12.39 6.33 -8.62
N ILE A 357 -13.20 7.02 -9.41
CA ILE A 357 -14.58 6.64 -9.72
C ILE A 357 -14.82 6.29 -11.19
N ALA A 358 -13.86 6.55 -12.08
CA ALA A 358 -13.88 6.11 -13.48
C ALA A 358 -12.45 5.98 -14.05
N GLY A 359 -12.25 5.10 -15.04
CA GLY A 359 -10.89 4.75 -15.48
C GLY A 359 -10.21 3.81 -14.49
N GLY A 360 -8.88 3.87 -14.38
CA GLY A 360 -8.15 3.11 -13.36
C GLY A 360 -8.46 1.61 -13.40
N VAL A 361 -8.60 1.03 -12.20
CA VAL A 361 -9.02 -0.37 -12.00
C VAL A 361 -10.32 -0.71 -12.76
N GLN A 362 -11.29 0.20 -12.83
CA GLN A 362 -12.59 -0.08 -13.48
C GLN A 362 -12.48 -0.20 -15.01
N ALA A 363 -11.43 0.37 -15.60
CA ALA A 363 -11.15 0.29 -17.04
C ALA A 363 -10.06 -0.75 -17.37
N LEU A 364 -9.51 -1.43 -16.37
CA LEU A 364 -8.44 -2.41 -16.56
C LEU A 364 -8.95 -3.61 -17.36
N VAL A 365 -8.22 -3.95 -18.42
CA VAL A 365 -8.48 -5.11 -19.27
C VAL A 365 -7.29 -6.05 -19.18
N TYR A 366 -7.54 -7.28 -18.77
CA TYR A 366 -6.56 -8.36 -18.81
C TYR A 366 -6.57 -8.97 -20.20
N ARG A 367 -5.43 -9.01 -20.88
CA ARG A 367 -5.30 -9.59 -22.22
C ARG A 367 -3.86 -9.92 -22.54
N ASP A 368 -3.66 -10.75 -23.54
CA ASP A 368 -2.33 -11.00 -24.10
C ASP A 368 -1.75 -9.77 -24.80
N TRP A 369 -0.42 -9.76 -24.95
CA TRP A 369 0.29 -8.78 -25.77
C TRP A 369 -0.19 -8.84 -27.22
N SER A 370 -0.49 -7.68 -27.77
CA SER A 370 -0.86 -7.50 -29.17
C SER A 370 0.19 -6.65 -29.91
N PRO A 371 0.25 -6.72 -31.25
CA PRO A 371 1.12 -5.84 -32.03
C PRO A 371 0.85 -4.34 -31.82
N ALA A 372 -0.35 -3.96 -31.34
CA ALA A 372 -0.70 -2.57 -31.05
C ALA A 372 -0.05 -2.04 -29.76
N ASP A 373 0.42 -2.93 -28.89
CA ASP A 373 1.07 -2.57 -27.62
C ASP A 373 2.56 -2.31 -27.78
N ILE A 374 3.14 -2.69 -28.92
CA ILE A 374 4.57 -2.52 -29.14
C ILE A 374 4.85 -1.05 -29.44
N ILE A 375 5.49 -0.39 -28.48
CA ILE A 375 5.82 1.03 -28.60
C ILE A 375 6.87 1.26 -29.71
N PRO A 376 6.82 2.41 -30.42
CA PRO A 376 7.77 2.72 -31.48
C PRO A 376 9.23 2.66 -31.00
N GLY A 377 10.04 1.85 -31.67
CA GLY A 377 11.45 1.68 -31.35
C GLY A 377 11.78 0.52 -30.42
N ASP A 378 10.76 -0.15 -29.87
CA ASP A 378 10.96 -1.40 -29.13
C ASP A 378 11.40 -2.52 -30.10
N PRO A 379 12.54 -3.18 -29.85
CA PRO A 379 13.01 -4.27 -30.70
C PRO A 379 12.18 -5.56 -30.54
N ASP A 380 11.40 -5.69 -29.48
CA ASP A 380 10.65 -6.90 -29.18
C ASP A 380 9.30 -6.96 -29.91
N SER A 381 8.90 -8.18 -30.28
CA SER A 381 7.57 -8.45 -30.82
C SER A 381 6.56 -8.74 -29.70
N ALA A 382 5.25 -8.65 -29.99
CA ALA A 382 4.21 -9.03 -29.04
C ALA A 382 4.37 -10.47 -28.48
N PRO A 383 4.67 -11.51 -29.29
CA PRO A 383 5.00 -12.84 -28.76
C PRO A 383 6.23 -12.85 -27.84
N LYS A 384 7.23 -12.00 -28.12
CA LYS A 384 8.42 -11.87 -27.27
C LYS A 384 8.06 -11.23 -25.93
N LYS A 385 7.26 -10.17 -25.92
CA LYS A 385 6.76 -9.56 -24.69
C LYS A 385 5.86 -10.50 -23.89
N GLN A 386 4.97 -11.25 -24.55
CA GLN A 386 4.17 -12.29 -23.90
C GLN A 386 5.05 -13.35 -23.24
N TYR A 387 6.14 -13.75 -23.90
CA TYR A 387 7.13 -14.66 -23.32
C TYR A 387 7.81 -14.05 -22.08
N LEU A 388 8.18 -12.77 -22.11
CA LEU A 388 8.85 -12.11 -21.00
C LEU A 388 7.94 -11.89 -19.78
N PHE A 389 6.70 -11.44 -19.98
CA PHE A 389 5.82 -10.96 -18.91
C PHE A 389 4.59 -11.83 -18.62
N GLY A 390 4.21 -12.73 -19.53
CA GLY A 390 3.08 -13.65 -19.34
C GLY A 390 1.69 -13.05 -19.50
N ILE A 391 1.58 -11.71 -19.57
CA ILE A 391 0.35 -10.96 -19.79
C ILE A 391 0.67 -9.64 -20.48
N GLY A 392 -0.26 -9.14 -21.29
CA GLY A 392 -0.22 -7.80 -21.87
C GLY A 392 -0.27 -6.68 -20.84
N PRO A 393 0.05 -5.44 -21.25
CA PRO A 393 0.15 -4.32 -20.34
C PRO A 393 -1.23 -3.93 -19.80
N GLY A 394 -1.30 -3.61 -18.50
CA GLY A 394 -2.48 -3.03 -17.86
C GLY A 394 -2.62 -1.54 -18.18
N CYS A 395 -1.51 -0.86 -18.46
CA CYS A 395 -1.52 0.49 -19.00
C CYS A 395 -0.33 0.77 -19.90
N THR A 396 -0.44 1.83 -20.69
CA THR A 396 0.63 2.37 -21.52
C THR A 396 0.57 3.89 -21.40
N GLY A 397 1.62 4.49 -20.86
CA GLY A 397 1.71 5.92 -20.61
C GLY A 397 2.09 6.69 -21.87
N GLN A 398 1.57 7.92 -21.98
CA GLN A 398 1.84 8.82 -23.10
C GLN A 398 2.13 10.24 -22.60
N ASP A 399 3.02 10.96 -23.29
CA ASP A 399 3.42 12.32 -22.96
C ASP A 399 2.44 13.41 -23.46
N GLY A 400 1.29 13.01 -24.01
CA GLY A 400 0.30 13.91 -24.64
C GLY A 400 0.71 14.51 -25.99
N MET A 401 1.93 14.26 -26.45
CA MET A 401 2.46 14.64 -27.78
C MET A 401 2.62 13.43 -28.72
N GLY A 402 2.19 12.24 -28.26
CA GLY A 402 2.28 10.98 -28.99
C GLY A 402 3.57 10.20 -28.73
N GLY A 403 4.41 10.65 -27.79
CA GLY A 403 5.50 9.88 -27.19
C GLY A 403 4.98 8.96 -26.09
N TYR A 404 5.68 7.85 -25.87
CA TYR A 404 5.34 6.85 -24.85
C TYR A 404 6.27 7.03 -23.66
N THR A 405 5.71 6.99 -22.45
CA THR A 405 6.47 7.18 -21.20
C THR A 405 6.79 5.86 -20.49
N GLY A 406 6.02 4.80 -20.74
CA GLY A 406 6.22 3.50 -20.13
C GLY A 406 5.04 2.54 -20.35
N GLN A 407 5.19 1.29 -19.93
CA GLN A 407 4.12 0.30 -19.88
C GLN A 407 4.22 -0.45 -18.57
N ALA A 408 3.09 -0.83 -17.99
CA ALA A 408 3.07 -1.53 -16.72
C ALA A 408 2.14 -2.74 -16.75
N ILE A 409 2.49 -3.76 -15.97
CA ILE A 409 1.78 -5.03 -15.87
C ILE A 409 0.56 -4.89 -14.92
N PRO A 410 -0.58 -5.54 -15.23
CA PRO A 410 -1.75 -5.48 -14.35
C PRO A 410 -1.43 -5.97 -12.91
N PRO A 411 -1.86 -5.27 -11.85
CA PRO A 411 -1.36 -5.53 -10.50
C PRO A 411 -2.28 -6.44 -9.67
N VAL A 412 -2.74 -7.59 -10.20
CA VAL A 412 -3.82 -8.42 -9.58
C VAL A 412 -3.61 -8.68 -8.08
N ARG A 413 -2.46 -9.22 -7.70
CA ARG A 413 -2.14 -9.59 -6.31
C ARG A 413 -2.09 -8.37 -5.39
N ILE A 414 -1.45 -7.28 -5.84
CA ILE A 414 -1.32 -6.04 -5.05
C ILE A 414 -2.68 -5.36 -4.89
N LYS A 415 -3.47 -5.32 -5.96
CA LYS A 415 -4.83 -4.79 -5.98
C LYS A 415 -5.70 -5.49 -4.94
N GLU A 416 -5.68 -6.83 -4.92
CA GLU A 416 -6.50 -7.60 -3.96
C GLU A 416 -6.07 -7.36 -2.51
N VAL A 417 -4.76 -7.27 -2.22
CA VAL A 417 -4.27 -6.90 -0.88
C VAL A 417 -4.75 -5.52 -0.48
N CYS A 418 -4.62 -4.54 -1.37
CA CYS A 418 -5.06 -3.16 -1.11
C CYS A 418 -6.57 -3.10 -0.86
N GLU A 419 -7.38 -3.61 -1.79
CA GLU A 419 -8.85 -3.56 -1.71
C GLU A 419 -9.40 -4.33 -0.50
N SER A 420 -8.67 -5.34 0.00
CA SER A 420 -9.05 -6.04 1.24
C SER A 420 -9.15 -5.09 2.45
N LEU A 421 -8.43 -3.96 2.44
CA LEU A 421 -8.49 -2.99 3.54
C LEU A 421 -9.80 -2.20 3.57
N ASN A 422 -10.54 -2.14 2.46
CA ASN A 422 -11.80 -1.40 2.41
C ASN A 422 -12.84 -2.05 3.32
N VAL A 423 -13.58 -1.24 4.07
CA VAL A 423 -14.73 -1.68 4.86
C VAL A 423 -15.96 -1.54 3.97
N ALA A 424 -16.68 -2.65 3.78
CA ALA A 424 -17.96 -2.63 3.09
C ALA A 424 -19.08 -2.19 4.05
N ASP A 425 -20.11 -1.54 3.49
CA ASP A 425 -21.33 -1.20 4.21
C ASP A 425 -22.04 -2.48 4.71
N ASP A 426 -22.46 -2.52 5.99
CA ASP A 426 -23.26 -3.65 6.49
C ASP A 426 -24.73 -3.39 6.13
N PRO A 427 -25.36 -4.19 5.23
CA PRO A 427 -26.75 -3.96 4.85
C PRO A 427 -27.75 -4.14 6.00
N ASN A 428 -27.31 -4.63 7.17
CA ASN A 428 -28.14 -4.84 8.35
C ASN A 428 -28.14 -3.65 9.33
N THR A 429 -27.31 -2.64 9.12
CA THR A 429 -27.27 -1.41 9.92
C THR A 429 -27.99 -0.28 9.17
N PRO A 430 -28.47 0.75 9.89
CA PRO A 430 -29.10 1.91 9.26
C PRO A 430 -28.09 2.98 8.82
N PHE A 431 -26.81 2.82 9.13
CA PHE A 431 -25.76 3.78 8.84
C PHE A 431 -24.89 3.25 7.72
N ASN A 432 -24.36 4.16 6.87
CA ASN A 432 -23.37 3.76 5.89
C ASN A 432 -22.02 3.60 6.61
N GLU A 433 -21.54 2.37 6.77
CA GLU A 433 -20.22 2.10 7.36
C GLU A 433 -19.11 1.87 6.34
N ALA A 434 -19.39 2.09 5.05
CA ALA A 434 -18.37 1.96 4.01
C ALA A 434 -17.20 2.91 4.27
N GLN A 435 -15.98 2.35 4.28
CA GLN A 435 -14.74 3.12 4.41
C GLN A 435 -13.78 2.70 3.31
N VAL A 436 -13.39 3.66 2.49
CA VAL A 436 -12.30 3.48 1.53
C VAL A 436 -10.98 3.61 2.29
N ARG A 437 -10.20 2.54 2.29
CA ARG A 437 -8.85 2.43 2.88
C ARG A 437 -7.79 2.16 1.82
N CYS A 438 -8.20 1.94 0.58
CA CYS A 438 -7.34 1.67 -0.57
C CYS A 438 -7.62 2.63 -1.72
N CYS A 439 -6.57 3.28 -2.22
CA CYS A 439 -6.58 4.01 -3.48
C CYS A 439 -5.63 3.33 -4.48
N ILE A 440 -6.04 3.18 -5.75
CA ILE A 440 -5.18 2.66 -6.81
C ILE A 440 -5.18 3.61 -7.99
N GLU A 441 -4.04 4.22 -8.25
CA GLU A 441 -3.80 5.15 -9.34
C GLU A 441 -2.91 4.53 -10.42
N SER A 442 -2.96 5.13 -11.61
CA SER A 442 -2.16 4.69 -12.74
C SER A 442 -0.70 5.13 -12.60
N ILE A 443 0.21 4.17 -12.63
CA ILE A 443 1.64 4.45 -12.76
C ILE A 443 2.01 5.04 -14.12
N CYS A 444 1.21 4.75 -15.15
CA CYS A 444 1.39 5.29 -16.49
C CYS A 444 1.00 6.77 -16.62
N SER A 445 0.45 7.39 -15.57
CA SER A 445 0.14 8.82 -15.55
C SER A 445 1.41 9.67 -15.54
N ALA A 446 1.42 10.75 -16.31
CA ALA A 446 2.48 11.76 -16.24
C ALA A 446 2.37 12.67 -15.01
N ASP A 447 1.24 12.64 -14.30
CA ASP A 447 0.99 13.45 -13.10
C ASP A 447 0.50 12.56 -11.95
N PHE A 448 1.27 12.51 -10.86
CA PHE A 448 0.92 11.79 -9.65
C PHE A 448 0.23 12.67 -8.59
N SER A 449 -0.11 13.93 -8.91
CA SER A 449 -0.90 14.79 -8.02
C SER A 449 -2.20 14.13 -7.54
N PRO A 450 -2.99 13.43 -8.38
CA PRO A 450 -4.19 12.73 -7.91
C PRO A 450 -3.89 11.61 -6.91
N ALA A 451 -2.76 10.90 -7.06
CA ALA A 451 -2.31 9.90 -6.08
C ALA A 451 -1.98 10.53 -4.73
N ILE A 452 -1.31 11.68 -4.75
CA ILE A 452 -1.02 12.45 -3.54
C ILE A 452 -2.30 12.97 -2.89
N ASP A 453 -3.27 13.42 -3.71
CA ASP A 453 -4.59 13.84 -3.24
C ASP A 453 -5.31 12.69 -2.53
N CYS A 454 -5.33 11.50 -3.15
CA CYS A 454 -5.97 10.32 -2.60
C CYS A 454 -5.35 9.90 -1.27
N LEU A 455 -4.01 9.81 -1.21
CA LEU A 455 -3.29 9.52 0.04
C LEU A 455 -3.59 10.56 1.12
N SER A 456 -3.58 11.85 0.78
CA SER A 456 -3.89 12.90 1.76
C SER A 456 -5.32 12.80 2.27
N GLY A 457 -6.28 12.45 1.41
CA GLY A 457 -7.67 12.23 1.77
C GLY A 457 -7.87 10.99 2.65
N LEU A 458 -7.16 9.89 2.37
CA LEU A 458 -7.13 8.69 3.21
C LEU A 458 -6.62 9.01 4.62
N LEU A 459 -5.52 9.76 4.72
CA LEU A 459 -4.98 10.22 6.01
C LEU A 459 -6.00 11.10 6.75
N GLN A 460 -6.62 12.04 6.03
CA GLN A 460 -7.57 12.99 6.58
C GLN A 460 -8.81 12.31 7.19
N ASN A 461 -9.40 11.35 6.48
CA ASN A 461 -10.61 10.66 6.91
C ASN A 461 -10.39 9.66 8.05
N THR A 462 -9.16 9.18 8.17
CA THR A 462 -8.81 8.15 9.16
C THR A 462 -8.36 8.75 10.48
N LEU A 463 -7.70 9.90 10.46
CA LEU A 463 -7.22 10.54 11.69
C LEU A 463 -8.41 11.04 12.54
N PRO A 464 -8.41 10.78 13.86
CA PRO A 464 -9.50 11.18 14.74
C PRO A 464 -9.61 12.71 14.84
N PRO A 465 -10.82 13.26 15.10
CA PRO A 465 -11.01 14.69 15.32
C PRO A 465 -10.20 15.21 16.51
N VAL A 466 -9.61 16.39 16.36
CA VAL A 466 -8.86 17.03 17.44
C VAL A 466 -9.87 17.62 18.44
N GLY A 467 -10.09 16.98 19.59
CA GLY A 467 -11.09 17.44 20.57
C GLY A 467 -10.93 16.86 21.96
#